data_AF-A0A522J6Z1-F1
#
_entry.id   AF-A0A522J6Z1-F1
#
_cell.length_a   1.000
_cell.length_b   1.000
_cell.length_c   1.000
_cell.angle_alpha   90.00
_cell.angle_beta   90.00
_cell.angle_gamma   90.00
#
_symmetry.space_group_name_H-M   'P 1'
#
loop_
_entity.id
_entity.type
_entity.pdbx_description
1 polymer ?
#
loop_
_entity_poly.entity_id
_entity_poly.type
_entity_poly.pdbx_seq_one_letter_code
_entity_poly.pdbx_strand_id
1 'polypeptide(L)' 'MRELILESTITCPHCGTRRRETMPTNACLHYYPCSGCGALLTPKPGDCCVFCSWGDVPCPPMQKPSSDGSCGGCR' A
#
# COMPACT_ATOMS: atom_id res chain seq x y z
N MET A 1 -5.38 20.80 -1.14
CA MET A 1 -5.09 19.90 0.00
C MET A 1 -4.90 18.51 -0.61
N ARG A 2 -3.70 17.92 -0.54
CA ARG A 2 -3.47 16.57 -1.09
C ARG A 2 -3.95 15.58 -0.04
N GLU A 3 -5.17 15.09 -0.23
CA GLU A 3 -5.74 14.03 0.59
C GLU A 3 -4.84 12.80 0.43
N LEU A 4 -4.30 12.28 1.53
CA LEU A 4 -3.57 11.01 1.50
C LEU A 4 -4.59 9.93 1.17
N ILE A 5 -4.34 9.17 0.10
CA ILE A 5 -5.22 8.07 -0.28
C ILE A 5 -4.88 6.92 0.66
N LEU A 6 -5.63 6.87 1.76
CA LEU A 6 -5.54 5.80 2.73
C LEU A 6 -6.29 4.56 2.25
N GLU A 7 -7.22 4.69 1.30
CA GLU A 7 -7.93 3.54 0.72
C GLU A 7 -7.09 2.84 -0.34
N SER A 8 -6.75 1.58 -0.12
CA SER A 8 -6.08 0.74 -1.10
C SER A 8 -6.88 -0.55 -1.30
N THR A 9 -6.99 -0.97 -2.56
CA THR A 9 -7.69 -2.20 -2.91
C THR A 9 -6.71 -3.35 -2.93
N ILE A 10 -6.81 -4.26 -1.97
CA ILE A 10 -6.02 -5.51 -1.95
C ILE A 10 -6.71 -6.50 -2.89
N THR A 11 -5.96 -7.01 -3.86
CA THR A 11 -6.45 -8.05 -4.77
C THR A 11 -5.84 -9.40 -4.42
N CYS A 12 -6.68 -10.39 -4.18
CA CYS A 12 -6.23 -11.73 -3.85
C CYS A 12 -5.79 -12.50 -5.10
N PRO A 13 -4.55 -13.01 -5.16
CA PRO A 13 -4.07 -13.80 -6.30
C PRO A 13 -4.67 -15.21 -6.35
N HIS A 14 -5.23 -15.70 -5.25
CA HIS A 14 -5.79 -17.06 -5.16
C HIS A 14 -7.21 -17.15 -5.73
N CYS A 15 -8.03 -16.11 -5.53
CA CYS A 15 -9.44 -16.12 -5.92
C CYS A 15 -9.88 -14.90 -6.75
N GLY A 16 -9.01 -13.90 -6.94
CA GLY A 16 -9.35 -12.65 -7.62
C GLY A 16 -10.25 -11.70 -6.82
N THR A 17 -10.56 -12.03 -5.56
CA THR A 17 -11.36 -11.15 -4.70
C THR A 17 -10.58 -9.88 -4.39
N ARG A 18 -11.21 -8.74 -4.65
CA ARG A 18 -10.69 -7.42 -4.31
C ARG A 18 -11.40 -6.85 -3.10
N ARG A 19 -10.64 -6.33 -2.15
CA ARG A 19 -11.19 -5.73 -0.93
C ARG A 19 -10.55 -4.37 -0.72
N ARG A 20 -11.39 -3.35 -0.55
CA ARG A 20 -10.95 -1.99 -0.20
C ARG A 20 -10.70 -1.95 1.29
N GLU A 21 -9.47 -1.62 1.66
CA GLU A 21 -9.05 -1.45 3.04
C GLU A 21 -8.39 -0.10 3.20
N THR A 22 -8.63 0.51 4.36
CA THR A 22 -7.99 1.78 4.71
C THR A 22 -6.64 1.47 5.34
N MET A 23 -5.57 1.67 4.59
CA MET A 23 -4.19 1.56 5.03
C MET A 23 -3.96 2.48 6.23
N PRO A 24 -3.64 1.93 7.41
CA PRO A 24 -3.31 2.75 8.56
C PRO A 24 -1.95 3.40 8.32
N THR A 25 -1.87 4.72 8.50
CA THR A 25 -0.61 5.48 8.41
C THR A 25 0.42 5.10 9.49
N ASN A 26 0.01 4.31 10.47
CA ASN A 26 0.79 4.00 11.67
C ASN A 26 1.12 2.49 11.81
N ALA A 27 0.76 1.64 10.85
CA ALA A 27 1.04 0.20 10.90
C ALA A 27 1.04 -0.45 9.52
N CYS A 28 1.93 -1.42 9.28
CA CYS A 28 1.89 -2.24 8.08
C CYS A 28 1.21 -3.59 8.31
N LEU A 29 0.30 -3.95 7.42
CA LEU A 29 -0.34 -5.25 7.41
C LEU A 29 0.60 -6.26 6.73
N HIS A 30 1.16 -7.18 7.53
CA HIS A 30 1.96 -8.31 7.01
C HIS A 30 1.10 -9.54 6.71
N TYR A 31 -0.08 -9.64 7.31
CA TYR A 31 -0.98 -10.76 7.13
C TYR A 31 -2.36 -10.22 6.83
N TYR A 32 -2.91 -10.57 5.68
CA TYR A 32 -4.26 -10.17 5.29
C TYR A 32 -5.12 -11.39 4.98
N PRO A 33 -6.12 -11.72 5.81
CA PRO A 33 -7.04 -12.80 5.52
C PRO A 33 -8.00 -12.38 4.40
N CYS A 34 -8.02 -13.13 3.30
CA CYS A 34 -8.96 -12.89 2.22
C CYS A 34 -10.39 -13.18 2.68
N SER A 35 -11.31 -12.21 2.54
CA SER A 35 -12.73 -12.40 2.89
C SER A 35 -13.47 -13.36 1.94
N GLY A 36 -12.92 -13.63 0.76
CA GLY A 36 -13.53 -14.53 -0.24
C GLY A 36 -13.15 -16.00 -0.03
N CYS A 37 -11.85 -16.29 0.06
CA CYS A 37 -11.36 -17.66 0.15
C CYS A 37 -10.77 -18.04 1.52
N GLY A 38 -10.68 -17.10 2.47
CA GLY A 38 -10.06 -17.33 3.78
C GLY A 38 -8.54 -17.52 3.74
N ALA A 39 -7.90 -17.42 2.58
CA ALA A 39 -6.46 -17.57 2.45
C ALA A 39 -5.74 -16.41 3.15
N LEU A 40 -4.66 -16.71 3.85
CA LEU A 40 -3.82 -15.71 4.50
C LEU A 40 -2.79 -15.20 3.49
N LEU A 41 -2.96 -13.96 3.02
CA LEU A 41 -1.98 -13.32 2.14
C LEU A 41 -0.81 -12.79 2.96
N THR A 42 0.39 -13.07 2.47
CA THR A 42 1.65 -12.53 2.97
C THR A 42 2.32 -11.64 1.91
N PRO A 43 3.07 -10.60 2.31
CA PRO A 43 3.86 -9.80 1.39
C PRO A 43 4.99 -10.63 0.79
N LYS A 44 5.43 -10.25 -0.40
CA LYS A 44 6.60 -10.86 -1.03
C LYS A 44 7.88 -10.45 -0.29
N PRO A 45 8.92 -11.29 -0.30
CA PRO A 45 10.21 -10.91 0.25
C PRO A 45 10.76 -9.71 -0.53
N GLY A 46 10.89 -8.57 0.15
CA GLY A 46 11.29 -7.28 -0.44
C GLY A 46 10.22 -6.19 -0.34
N ASP A 47 8.96 -6.55 -0.07
CA ASP A 47 7.89 -5.60 0.18
C ASP A 47 7.63 -5.41 1.67
N CYS A 48 7.33 -4.17 2.07
CA CYS A 48 7.11 -3.83 3.47
C CYS A 48 5.74 -4.30 4.01
N CYS A 49 4.71 -4.38 3.16
CA CYS A 49 3.32 -4.61 3.59
C CYS A 49 2.54 -5.34 2.46
N VAL A 50 1.45 -6.04 2.79
CA VAL A 50 0.60 -6.75 1.80
C VAL A 50 0.07 -5.81 0.73
N PHE A 51 -0.13 -4.54 1.05
CA PHE A 51 -0.55 -3.51 0.12
C PHE A 51 0.53 -3.13 -0.91
N CYS A 52 1.82 -3.22 -0.58
CA CYS A 52 2.87 -2.97 -1.58
C CYS A 52 2.95 -4.10 -2.61
N SER A 53 2.74 -5.36 -2.18
CA SER A 53 2.75 -6.50 -3.10
C SER A 53 1.44 -6.71 -3.86
N TRP A 54 0.29 -6.47 -3.21
CA TRP A 54 -1.04 -6.88 -3.68
C TRP A 54 -2.05 -5.73 -3.74
N GLY A 55 -1.67 -4.53 -3.27
CA GLY A 55 -2.49 -3.35 -3.32
C GLY A 55 -2.28 -2.56 -4.61
N ASP A 56 -3.32 -1.82 -5.00
CA ASP A 56 -3.29 -0.96 -6.19
C ASP A 56 -2.59 0.38 -5.93
N VAL A 57 -2.72 0.89 -4.69
CA VAL A 57 -2.20 2.21 -4.29
C VAL A 57 -0.94 2.06 -3.42
N PRO A 58 0.17 2.77 -3.74
CA PRO A 58 1.41 2.71 -2.97
C PRO A 58 1.28 3.34 -1.57
N CYS A 59 2.16 2.95 -0.64
CA CYS A 59 2.14 3.43 0.75
C CYS A 59 2.16 4.98 0.88
N PRO A 60 1.50 5.55 1.91
CA PRO A 60 1.44 6.99 2.15
C PRO A 60 2.79 7.73 2.19
N PRO A 61 3.92 7.18 2.71
CA PRO A 61 5.23 7.83 2.56
C PRO A 61 5.66 8.05 1.10
N MET A 62 5.21 7.21 0.16
CA MET A 62 5.48 7.38 -1.28
C MET A 62 4.46 8.29 -1.98
N GLN A 63 3.24 8.44 -1.44
CA GLN A 63 2.23 9.35 -1.98
C GLN A 63 2.48 10.81 -1.61
N LYS A 64 3.20 11.07 -0.51
CA LYS A 64 3.70 12.41 -0.24
C LYS A 64 4.75 12.73 -1.31
N PRO A 65 4.54 13.76 -2.15
CA PRO A 65 5.66 14.30 -2.89
C PRO A 65 6.59 14.89 -1.84
N SER A 66 7.83 14.43 -1.84
CA SER A 66 8.91 15.14 -1.18
C SER A 66 8.82 16.60 -1.61
N SER A 67 8.38 17.47 -0.71
CA SER A 67 8.75 18.88 -0.75
C SER A 67 10.21 19.00 -0.29
N ASP A 68 11.07 18.27 -0.98
CA ASP A 68 12.50 18.49 -1.03
C ASP A 68 12.87 18.48 -2.51
N GLY A 69 12.34 19.47 -3.23
CA GLY A 69 12.97 19.96 -4.43
C GLY A 69 14.19 20.78 -4.03
N SER A 70 15.17 20.17 -3.34
CA SER A 70 16.53 20.69 -3.27
C SER A 70 17.21 20.41 -4.61
N CYS A 71 16.70 21.05 -5.66
CA CYS A 71 17.42 21.20 -6.92
C CYS A 71 18.24 22.48 -6.84
N GLY A 72 19.51 22.30 -6.48
CA GLY A 72 20.62 23.01 -7.09
C GLY A 72 20.64 24.53 -6.97
N GLY A 73 21.30 25.02 -5.92
CA GLY A 73 22.12 26.21 -6.08
C GLY A 73 23.19 25.91 -7.13
N CYS A 74 22.98 26.42 -8.35
CA CYS A 74 23.96 26.65 -9.40
C CYS A 74 23.31 27.55 -10.47
N ARG A 75 23.15 28.84 -10.18
CA ARG A 75 23.24 29.90 -11.18
C ARG A 75 23.70 31.20 -10.54
#